data_AF-A0AB39BMP8-F1
#
_entry.id   AF-A0AB39BMP8-F1
#
_cell.length_a   1.000
_cell.length_b   1.000
_cell.length_c   1.000
_cell.angle_alpha   90.00
_cell.angle_beta   90.00
_cell.angle_gamma   90.00
#
_symmetry.space_group_name_H-M   'P 1'
#
loop_
_entity.id
_entity.type
_entity.pdbx_description
1 polymer ?
#
loop_
_entity_poly.entity_id
_entity_poly.type
_entity_poly.pdbx_seq_one_letter_code
_entity_poly.pdbx_strand_id
1 'polypeptide(L)'
;MKKRVNFLSEAFAVVFFTLMVVIDFFPDIGINMSIGAIGVVTFILLAVITRHKGEPVFSSKKQELIFIVLSGIYFFSLLIILSLLGGVSQVGIGITNPILWGLYLIGVLTSYTKYKKELKQSNNNESGTFQ
;
A
#
# COMPACT_ATOMS: atom_id res chain seq x y z
N MET A 1 2.15 -11.82 21.77
CA MET A 1 0.83 -11.16 21.64
C MET A 1 0.85 -9.91 20.74
N LYS A 2 1.78 -8.95 20.95
CA LYS A 2 1.85 -7.71 20.15
C LYS A 2 1.94 -7.93 18.62
N LYS A 3 2.69 -8.93 18.14
CA LYS A 3 2.74 -9.26 16.69
C LYS A 3 1.39 -9.68 16.10
N ARG A 4 0.56 -10.44 16.84
CA ARG A 4 -0.78 -10.83 16.38
C ARG A 4 -1.73 -9.64 16.32
N VAL A 5 -1.65 -8.74 17.32
CA VAL A 5 -2.44 -7.51 17.34
C VAL A 5 -2.04 -6.58 16.20
N ASN A 6 -0.74 -6.43 15.92
CA ASN A 6 -0.26 -5.64 14.79
C ASN A 6 -0.79 -6.17 13.46
N PHE A 7 -0.68 -7.48 13.24
CA PHE A 7 -1.22 -8.12 12.03
C PHE A 7 -2.73 -7.94 11.91
N LEU A 8 -3.47 -8.07 13.02
CA LEU A 8 -4.91 -7.88 13.02
C LEU A 8 -5.29 -6.44 12.68
N SER A 9 -4.61 -5.46 13.29
CA SER A 9 -4.82 -4.03 13.00
C SER A 9 -4.51 -3.70 11.54
N GLU A 10 -3.44 -4.26 10.99
CA GLU A 10 -3.08 -4.07 9.58
C GLU A 10 -4.12 -4.70 8.64
N ALA A 11 -4.61 -5.91 8.95
CA ALA A 11 -5.69 -6.54 8.20
C ALA A 11 -6.99 -5.71 8.25
N PHE A 12 -7.37 -5.21 9.42
CA PHE A 12 -8.53 -4.31 9.55
C PHE A 12 -8.32 -3.02 8.76
N ALA A 13 -7.12 -2.42 8.77
CA ALA A 13 -6.83 -1.23 7.99
C ALA A 13 -7.07 -1.47 6.49
N VAL A 14 -6.65 -2.63 5.95
CA VAL A 14 -6.90 -3.00 4.55
C VAL A 14 -8.40 -3.18 4.27
N VAL A 15 -9.15 -3.79 5.18
CA VAL A 15 -10.60 -3.96 5.05
C VAL A 15 -11.32 -2.60 5.03
N PHE A 16 -11.03 -1.72 5.99
CA PHE A 16 -11.62 -0.38 6.05
C PHE A 16 -11.21 0.48 4.85
N PHE A 17 -9.97 0.35 4.38
CA PHE A 17 -9.52 1.02 3.17
C PHE A 17 -10.31 0.54 1.95
N THR A 18 -10.49 -0.77 1.81
CA THR A 18 -11.28 -1.36 0.72
C THR A 18 -12.73 -0.89 0.78
N LEU A 19 -13.34 -0.87 1.97
CA LEU A 19 -14.68 -0.32 2.17
C LEU A 19 -14.75 1.15 1.78
N MET A 20 -13.75 1.96 2.12
CA MET A 20 -13.71 3.37 1.76
C MET A 20 -13.68 3.57 0.23
N VAL A 21 -12.93 2.74 -0.49
CA VAL A 21 -12.91 2.74 -1.97
C VAL A 21 -14.27 2.29 -2.53
N VAL A 22 -14.91 1.27 -1.94
CA VAL A 22 -16.25 0.81 -2.34
C VAL A 22 -17.29 1.92 -2.14
N ILE A 23 -17.28 2.61 -1.00
CA ILE A 23 -18.20 3.72 -0.69
C ILE A 23 -17.99 4.88 -1.69
N ASP A 24 -16.75 5.16 -2.07
CA ASP A 24 -16.44 6.19 -3.07
C ASP A 24 -17.00 5.86 -4.46
N PHE A 25 -17.03 4.58 -4.83
CA PHE A 25 -17.56 4.11 -6.12
C PHE A 25 -19.07 3.89 -6.13
N PHE A 26 -19.67 3.60 -4.97
CA PHE A 26 -21.10 3.32 -4.78
C PHE A 26 -21.67 4.18 -3.65
N PRO A 27 -21.81 5.50 -3.82
CA PRO A 27 -22.34 6.40 -2.79
C PRO A 27 -23.79 6.07 -2.37
N ASP A 28 -24.55 5.41 -3.25
CA ASP A 28 -25.96 5.06 -3.05
C ASP A 28 -26.18 3.94 -2.00
N ILE A 29 -25.12 3.31 -1.49
CA ILE A 29 -25.23 2.28 -0.44
C ILE A 29 -25.57 2.85 0.95
N GLY A 30 -25.63 4.18 1.09
CA GLY A 30 -26.07 4.85 2.33
C GLY A 30 -25.08 4.75 3.49
N ILE A 31 -23.83 4.32 3.25
CA ILE A 31 -22.78 4.24 4.26
C ILE A 31 -21.99 5.55 4.26
N ASN A 32 -21.87 6.18 5.42
CA ASN A 32 -21.13 7.43 5.55
C ASN A 32 -19.61 7.19 5.39
N MET A 33 -18.99 7.89 4.44
CA MET A 33 -17.55 7.84 4.17
C MET A 33 -16.67 8.10 5.41
N SER A 34 -17.18 8.87 6.37
CA SER A 34 -16.51 9.16 7.64
C SER A 34 -16.22 7.90 8.46
N ILE A 35 -17.09 6.90 8.39
CA ILE A 35 -16.91 5.62 9.11
C ILE A 35 -15.70 4.86 8.54
N GLY A 36 -15.58 4.83 7.20
CA GLY A 36 -14.42 4.25 6.52
C GLY A 36 -13.14 4.98 6.87
N ALA A 37 -13.16 6.32 6.79
CA ALA A 37 -12.00 7.16 7.08
C ALA A 37 -11.52 7.01 8.54
N ILE A 38 -12.43 7.06 9.51
CA ILE A 38 -12.12 6.87 10.93
C ILE A 38 -11.53 5.47 11.14
N GLY A 39 -12.14 4.43 10.55
CA GLY A 39 -11.61 3.06 10.63
C GLY A 39 -10.18 2.97 10.12
N VAL A 40 -9.90 3.45 8.91
CA VAL A 40 -8.54 3.45 8.33
C VAL A 40 -7.55 4.16 9.24
N VAL A 41 -7.85 5.39 9.66
CA VAL A 41 -6.96 6.20 10.49
C VAL A 41 -6.70 5.54 11.84
N THR A 42 -7.74 5.04 12.50
CA THR A 42 -7.63 4.36 13.80
C THR A 42 -6.78 3.11 13.71
N PHE A 43 -7.01 2.25 12.71
CA PHE A 43 -6.27 1.00 12.58
C PHE A 43 -4.82 1.20 12.11
N ILE A 44 -4.54 2.22 11.29
CA ILE A 44 -3.16 2.63 10.97
C ILE A 44 -2.44 3.11 12.23
N LEU A 45 -3.07 3.98 13.03
CA LEU A 45 -2.50 4.44 14.31
C LEU A 45 -2.22 3.27 15.25
N LEU A 46 -3.16 2.33 15.39
CA LEU A 46 -2.97 1.11 16.17
C LEU A 46 -1.81 0.26 15.66
N ALA A 47 -1.67 0.10 14.33
CA ALA A 47 -0.54 -0.62 13.73
C ALA A 47 0.79 0.09 14.05
N VAL A 48 0.85 1.42 13.91
CA VAL A 48 2.05 2.22 14.21
C VAL A 48 2.45 2.12 15.69
N ILE A 49 1.47 2.23 16.60
CA ILE A 49 1.71 2.18 18.05
C ILE A 49 2.12 0.77 18.52
N THR A 50 1.54 -0.26 17.91
CA THR A 50 1.81 -1.66 18.29
C THR A 50 3.11 -2.19 17.69
N ARG A 51 3.61 -1.53 16.64
CA ARG A 51 4.87 -1.89 15.98
C ARG A 51 6.07 -1.60 16.88
N HIS A 52 7.01 -2.54 16.90
CA HIS A 52 8.21 -2.41 17.71
C HIS A 52 9.19 -1.40 17.09
N LYS A 53 9.64 -0.43 17.89
CA LYS A 53 10.67 0.53 17.44
C LYS A 53 11.92 -0.24 17.03
N GLY A 54 12.39 -0.03 15.79
CA GLY A 54 13.61 -0.64 15.26
C GLY A 54 13.39 -1.88 14.40
N GLU A 55 12.20 -2.49 14.35
CA GLU A 55 11.94 -3.57 13.39
C GLU A 55 11.74 -2.99 11.97
N PRO A 56 12.56 -3.42 10.98
CA PRO A 56 12.38 -3.00 9.60
C PRO A 56 11.06 -3.57 9.05
N VAL A 57 10.30 -2.74 8.32
CA VAL A 57 9.02 -3.16 7.68
C VAL A 57 9.26 -4.29 6.68
N PHE A 58 10.37 -4.19 5.96
CA PHE A 58 10.77 -5.14 4.94
C PHE A 58 12.15 -5.67 5.27
N SER A 59 12.32 -6.99 5.14
CA SER A 59 13.61 -7.65 5.38
C SER A 59 14.65 -7.32 4.30
N SER A 60 14.21 -6.92 3.09
CA SER A 60 15.07 -6.57 1.95
C SER A 60 14.39 -5.53 1.05
N LYS A 61 15.15 -4.74 0.29
CA LYS A 61 14.58 -3.82 -0.71
C LYS A 61 13.89 -4.56 -1.86
N LYS A 62 14.28 -5.81 -2.14
CA LYS A 62 13.52 -6.67 -3.06
C LYS A 62 12.09 -6.90 -2.56
N GLN A 63 11.94 -7.15 -1.25
CA GLN A 63 10.62 -7.34 -0.63
C GLN A 63 9.82 -6.03 -0.62
N GLU A 64 10.45 -4.89 -0.35
CA GLU A 64 9.84 -3.54 -0.46
C GLU A 64 9.29 -3.30 -1.87
N LEU A 65 10.07 -3.64 -2.91
CA LEU A 65 9.65 -3.51 -4.31
C LEU A 65 8.49 -4.43 -4.65
N ILE A 66 8.60 -5.73 -4.35
CA ILE A 66 7.53 -6.70 -4.61
C ILE A 66 6.25 -6.27 -3.91
N PHE A 67 6.33 -5.80 -2.67
CA PHE A 67 5.18 -5.31 -1.93
C PHE A 67 4.52 -4.10 -2.60
N ILE A 68 5.29 -3.10 -3.04
CA ILE A 68 4.76 -1.93 -3.74
C ILE A 68 4.09 -2.32 -5.07
N VAL A 69 4.68 -3.26 -5.80
CA VAL A 69 4.10 -3.74 -7.07
C VAL A 69 2.82 -4.53 -6.81
N LEU A 70 2.82 -5.46 -5.85
CA LEU A 70 1.63 -6.25 -5.51
C LEU A 70 0.50 -5.40 -4.93
N SER A 71 0.81 -4.43 -4.07
CA SER A 71 -0.18 -3.52 -3.51
C SER A 71 -0.78 -2.62 -4.58
N GLY A 72 0.04 -2.16 -5.54
CA GLY A 72 -0.42 -1.48 -6.73
C GLY A 72 -1.38 -2.34 -7.55
N ILE A 73 -0.98 -3.57 -7.90
CA ILE A 73 -1.81 -4.51 -8.66
C ILE A 73 -3.13 -4.76 -7.94
N TYR A 74 -3.11 -4.99 -6.62
CA TYR A 74 -4.32 -5.15 -5.81
C TYR A 74 -5.23 -3.92 -5.94
N PHE A 75 -4.68 -2.73 -5.72
CA PHE A 75 -5.45 -1.49 -5.77
C PHE A 75 -6.05 -1.23 -7.16
N PHE A 76 -5.26 -1.33 -8.24
CA PHE A 76 -5.76 -1.16 -9.59
C PHE A 76 -6.78 -2.24 -9.99
N SER A 77 -6.58 -3.49 -9.59
CA SER A 77 -7.55 -4.57 -9.83
C SER A 77 -8.87 -4.26 -9.13
N LEU A 78 -8.81 -3.77 -7.89
CA LEU A 78 -9.99 -3.32 -7.15
C LEU A 78 -10.73 -2.19 -7.90
N LEU A 79 -10.01 -1.17 -8.37
CA LEU A 79 -10.61 -0.07 -9.16
C LEU A 79 -11.27 -0.59 -10.45
N ILE A 80 -10.61 -1.50 -11.18
CA ILE A 80 -11.15 -2.11 -12.41
C ILE A 80 -12.44 -2.86 -12.11
N ILE A 81 -12.44 -3.71 -11.08
CA ILE A 81 -13.61 -4.50 -10.70
C ILE A 81 -14.77 -3.56 -10.34
N LEU A 82 -14.51 -2.54 -9.51
CA LEU A 82 -15.55 -1.57 -9.11
C LEU A 82 -16.09 -0.78 -10.31
N SER A 83 -15.24 -0.36 -11.24
CA SER A 83 -15.67 0.28 -12.49
C SER A 83 -16.49 -0.66 -13.39
N LEU A 84 -16.10 -1.94 -13.50
CA LEU A 84 -16.86 -2.93 -14.28
C LEU A 84 -18.23 -3.24 -13.67
N LEU A 85 -18.35 -3.14 -12.35
CA LEU A 85 -19.63 -3.24 -11.63
C LEU A 85 -20.52 -2.00 -11.80
N GLY A 86 -20.07 -0.99 -12.56
CA GLY A 86 -20.82 0.25 -12.80
C GLY A 86 -20.58 1.35 -11.78
N GLY A 87 -19.61 1.16 -10.87
CA GLY A 87 -19.23 2.18 -9.90
C GLY A 87 -18.47 3.33 -10.55
N VAL A 88 -18.79 4.55 -10.15
CA VAL A 88 -18.11 5.77 -10.58
C VAL A 88 -17.55 6.47 -9.36
N SER A 89 -16.22 6.59 -9.30
CA SER A 89 -15.54 7.29 -8.21
C SER A 89 -16.00 8.75 -8.14
N GLN A 90 -16.56 9.17 -7.00
CA GLN A 90 -16.96 10.56 -6.77
C GLN A 90 -15.77 11.47 -6.46
N VAL A 91 -14.76 10.96 -5.76
CA VAL A 91 -13.57 11.73 -5.36
C VAL A 91 -12.51 11.76 -6.48
N GLY A 92 -12.78 11.12 -7.62
CA GLY A 92 -11.91 11.14 -8.79
C GLY A 92 -10.69 10.22 -8.65
N ILE A 93 -10.76 9.22 -7.78
CA ILE A 93 -9.74 8.17 -7.59
C ILE A 93 -9.92 7.02 -8.61
N GLY A 94 -10.65 7.27 -9.70
CA GLY A 94 -10.88 6.30 -10.77
C GLY A 94 -9.61 5.98 -11.57
N ILE A 95 -9.64 4.87 -12.30
CA ILE A 95 -8.51 4.41 -13.11
C ILE A 95 -8.09 5.39 -14.21
N THR A 96 -8.98 6.31 -14.56
CA THR A 96 -8.77 7.37 -15.55
C THR A 96 -7.97 8.54 -15.00
N ASN A 97 -7.73 8.63 -13.69
CA ASN A 97 -7.02 9.76 -13.10
C ASN A 97 -5.49 9.64 -13.35
N PRO A 98 -4.88 10.57 -14.12
CA PRO A 98 -3.45 10.53 -14.40
C PRO A 98 -2.57 10.75 -13.16
N ILE A 99 -3.09 11.42 -12.13
CA ILE A 99 -2.37 11.69 -10.88
C ILE A 99 -2.09 10.37 -10.14
N LEU A 100 -3.06 9.44 -10.11
CA LEU A 100 -2.88 8.12 -9.49
C LEU A 100 -1.76 7.32 -10.16
N TRP A 101 -1.77 7.29 -11.49
CA TRP A 101 -0.72 6.61 -12.27
C TRP A 101 0.65 7.24 -12.03
N GLY A 102 0.74 8.58 -12.01
CA GLY A 102 1.97 9.28 -11.70
C GLY A 102 2.52 8.94 -10.31
N LEU A 103 1.66 8.98 -9.28
CA LEU A 103 2.05 8.68 -7.91
C LEU A 103 2.53 7.23 -7.76
N TYR A 104 1.83 6.29 -8.39
CA TYR A 104 2.20 4.88 -8.40
C TYR A 104 3.55 4.65 -9.09
N LEU A 105 3.75 5.22 -10.29
CA LEU A 105 5.00 5.11 -11.03
C LEU A 105 6.18 5.69 -10.25
N ILE A 106 6.01 6.85 -9.60
CA ILE A 106 7.03 7.43 -8.73
C ILE A 106 7.38 6.49 -7.58
N GLY A 107 6.39 5.86 -6.95
CA GLY A 107 6.60 4.87 -5.88
C GLY A 107 7.40 3.66 -6.35
N VAL A 108 7.03 3.09 -7.49
CA VAL A 108 7.73 1.95 -8.11
C VAL A 108 9.17 2.33 -8.50
N LEU A 109 9.37 3.47 -9.17
CA LEU A 109 10.70 3.96 -9.57
C LEU A 109 11.60 4.22 -8.36
N THR A 110 11.06 4.84 -7.31
CA THR A 110 11.80 5.09 -6.07
C THR A 110 12.23 3.77 -5.42
N SER A 111 11.33 2.79 -5.35
CA SER A 111 11.67 1.46 -4.79
C SER A 111 12.68 0.71 -5.67
N TYR A 112 12.51 0.77 -7.00
CA TYR A 112 13.43 0.16 -7.95
C TYR A 112 14.83 0.76 -7.89
N THR A 113 14.96 2.09 -7.81
CA THR A 113 16.27 2.74 -7.68
C THR A 113 16.95 2.39 -6.36
N LYS A 114 16.21 2.26 -5.25
CA LYS A 114 16.74 1.74 -3.97
C LYS A 114 17.24 0.30 -4.12
N TYR A 115 16.44 -0.58 -4.72
CA TYR A 115 16.83 -1.97 -4.96
C TYR A 115 18.08 -2.09 -5.83
N LYS A 116 18.16 -1.31 -6.92
CA LYS A 116 19.34 -1.27 -7.80
C LYS A 116 20.59 -0.76 -7.09
N LYS A 117 20.46 0.21 -6.18
CA LYS A 117 21.57 0.70 -5.35
C LYS A 117 22.09 -0.39 -4.41
N GLU A 118 21.19 -1.14 -3.77
CA GLU A 118 21.55 -2.28 -2.91
C GLU A 118 22.32 -3.36 -3.68
N LEU A 119 21.88 -3.71 -4.89
CA LEU A 119 22.59 -4.67 -5.75
C LEU A 119 24.01 -4.20 -6.12
N LYS A 120 24.17 -2.91 -6.47
CA LYS A 120 25.50 -2.36 -6.77
C LYS A 120 26.43 -2.37 -5.55
N GLN A 121 25.89 -2.10 -4.37
CA GLN A 121 26.68 -2.06 -3.14
C GLN A 121 27.08 -3.46 -2.67
N SER A 122 26.22 -4.47 -2.85
CA SER A 122 26.56 -5.88 -2.62
C SER A 122 27.70 -6.35 -3.51
N ASN A 123 27.65 -6.02 -4.80
CA ASN A 123 28.63 -6.46 -5.79
C ASN A 123 30.03 -5.82 -5.57
N ASN A 124 30.07 -4.54 -5.17
CA ASN A 124 31.34 -3.88 -4.83
C ASN A 124 32.00 -4.45 -3.56
N ASN A 125 31.22 -4.83 -2.55
CA ASN A 125 31.76 -5.45 -1.32
C ASN A 125 32.35 -6.85 -1.56
N GLU A 126 31.78 -7.63 -2.50
CA GLU A 126 32.34 -8.92 -2.92
C GLU A 126 33.66 -8.73 -3.68
N SER A 127 33.80 -7.68 -4.49
CA SER A 127 35.06 -7.40 -5.20
C SER A 127 36.21 -6.91 -4.31
N GLY A 128 35.90 -6.27 -3.16
CA GLY A 128 36.90 -5.72 -2.23
C GLY A 128 37.42 -6.70 -1.17
N THR A 129 36.82 -7.89 -1.05
CA THR A 129 37.25 -8.93 -0.10
C THR A 129 38.26 -9.93 -0.70
N PHE A 130 38.54 -9.82 -1.99
CA PHE A 130 39.57 -10.61 -2.70
C PHE A 130 40.85 -9.80 -3.01
N GLN A 131 41.06 -8.65 -2.37
CA GLN A 131 42.32 -7.89 -2.43
C GLN A 131 43.11 -8.00 -1.12
#